data_AF-A0A350IYU6-F1
#
_entry.id   AF-A0A350IYU6-F1
#
_cell.length_a   1.000
_cell.length_b   1.000
_cell.length_c   1.000
_cell.angle_alpha   90.00
_cell.angle_beta   90.00
_cell.angle_gamma   90.00
#
_symmetry.space_group_name_H-M   'P 1'
#
loop_
_entity.id
_entity.type
_entity.pdbx_description
1 polymer ?
#
loop_
_entity_poly.entity_id
_entity_poly.type
_entity_poly.pdbx_seq_one_letter_code
_entity_poly.pdbx_strand_id
1 'polypeptide(L)'
;MASGYDDDFVSEMMKNLQKKGSYSVPKEIMAKITATFAGCWTDEDTCRKTIHDLFENEHVLIDPHTAVALAAKKKYEQETGDHTPSVILSTASPYKFTHDVLACIAGEDMADDFAAMERLHALSGVKIPPSLAALKDMDVRFTRSIEIEDGMQVIADRMKEVGNVHD
;
A
#
# COMPACT_ATOMS: atom_id res chain seq x y z
N MET A 1 -7.01 -19.71 14.52
CA MET A 1 -6.81 -18.26 14.77
C MET A 1 -6.08 -18.06 16.10
N ALA A 2 -5.25 -17.02 16.25
CA ALA A 2 -4.27 -16.90 17.34
C ALA A 2 -4.87 -16.91 18.77
N SER A 3 -6.03 -16.28 18.98
CA SER A 3 -6.76 -16.29 20.26
C SER A 3 -7.51 -17.59 20.56
N GLY A 4 -7.54 -18.56 19.63
CA GLY A 4 -8.40 -19.73 19.76
C GLY A 4 -9.89 -19.44 19.54
N TYR A 5 -10.22 -18.37 18.80
CA TYR A 5 -11.59 -17.90 18.56
C TYR A 5 -12.30 -17.37 19.81
N ASP A 6 -11.54 -16.95 20.84
CA ASP A 6 -12.05 -16.25 22.02
C ASP A 6 -12.50 -14.82 21.64
N ASP A 7 -13.82 -14.62 21.58
CA ASP A 7 -14.46 -13.37 21.21
C ASP A 7 -14.51 -12.36 22.37
N ASP A 8 -14.68 -12.82 23.61
CA ASP A 8 -14.61 -12.00 24.82
C ASP A 8 -13.24 -11.32 24.94
N PHE A 9 -12.15 -12.08 24.75
CA PHE A 9 -10.78 -11.54 24.75
C PHE A 9 -10.60 -10.48 23.65
N VAL A 10 -11.04 -10.76 22.42
CA VAL A 10 -10.91 -9.80 21.30
C VAL A 10 -11.73 -8.54 21.58
N SER A 11 -12.94 -8.68 22.12
CA SER A 11 -13.80 -7.56 22.54
C SER A 11 -13.11 -6.69 23.59
N GLU A 12 -12.44 -7.30 24.57
CA GLU A 12 -11.66 -6.56 25.57
C GLU A 12 -10.47 -5.82 24.95
N MET A 13 -9.73 -6.45 24.04
CA MET A 13 -8.61 -5.80 23.35
C MET A 13 -9.07 -4.59 22.53
N MET A 14 -10.19 -4.70 21.81
CA MET A 14 -10.76 -3.57 21.05
C MET A 14 -11.26 -2.45 21.98
N LYS A 15 -11.86 -2.78 23.14
CA LYS A 15 -12.22 -1.79 24.16
C LYS A 15 -10.98 -1.07 24.73
N ASN A 16 -9.90 -1.81 24.97
CA ASN A 16 -8.64 -1.22 25.44
C ASN A 16 -8.02 -0.33 24.37
N LEU A 17 -8.01 -0.74 23.09
CA LEU A 17 -7.53 0.10 21.98
C LEU A 17 -8.33 1.42 21.92
N GLN A 18 -9.66 1.35 21.99
CA GLN A 18 -10.51 2.54 21.94
C GLN A 18 -10.28 3.48 23.12
N LYS A 19 -10.14 2.95 24.34
CA LYS A 19 -10.04 3.77 25.56
C LYS A 19 -8.64 4.25 25.89
N LYS A 20 -7.61 3.47 25.53
CA LYS A 20 -6.21 3.67 25.95
C LYS A 20 -5.27 3.89 24.77
N GLY A 21 -5.72 3.67 23.53
CA GLY A 21 -4.90 3.75 22.32
C GLY A 21 -3.95 2.56 22.12
N SER A 22 -3.97 1.55 22.99
CA SER A 22 -3.07 0.39 22.89
C SER A 22 -3.58 -0.82 23.69
N TYR A 23 -3.03 -2.00 23.37
CA TYR A 23 -3.13 -3.23 24.16
C TYR A 23 -1.89 -4.09 23.94
N SER A 24 -1.72 -5.14 24.74
CA SER A 24 -0.68 -6.15 24.57
C SER A 24 -1.32 -7.53 24.65
N VAL A 25 -0.84 -8.46 23.84
CA VAL A 25 -1.35 -9.84 23.84
C VAL A 25 -0.49 -10.73 24.75
N PRO A 26 -1.07 -11.78 25.37
CA PRO A 26 -0.31 -12.79 26.10
C PRO A 26 0.79 -13.43 25.25
N LYS A 27 1.87 -13.89 25.90
CA LYS A 27 3.03 -14.50 25.22
C LYS A 27 2.64 -15.72 24.40
N GLU A 28 1.63 -16.46 24.85
CA GLU A 28 1.12 -17.67 24.20
C GLU A 28 0.43 -17.32 22.87
N ILE A 29 -0.28 -16.19 22.81
CA ILE A 29 -0.88 -15.69 21.56
C ILE A 29 0.21 -15.17 20.65
N MET A 30 1.16 -14.40 21.18
CA MET A 30 2.29 -13.90 20.39
C MET A 30 3.10 -15.05 19.77
N ALA A 31 3.38 -16.11 20.54
CA ALA A 31 4.08 -17.30 20.05
C ALA A 31 3.32 -18.01 18.91
N LYS A 32 1.99 -18.06 18.95
CA LYS A 32 1.18 -18.60 17.85
C LYS A 32 1.25 -17.72 16.59
N ILE A 33 1.27 -16.40 16.76
CA ILE A 33 1.41 -15.46 15.64
C ILE A 33 2.79 -15.64 15.01
N THR A 34 3.86 -15.57 15.80
CA THR A 34 5.25 -15.65 15.29
C THR A 34 5.64 -17.04 14.78
N ALA A 35 4.91 -18.09 15.15
CA ALA A 35 5.08 -19.41 14.56
C ALA A 35 4.61 -19.50 13.09
N THR A 36 3.83 -18.52 12.60
CA THR A 36 3.26 -18.53 11.25
C THR A 36 3.50 -17.25 10.46
N PHE A 37 3.75 -16.13 11.13
CA PHE A 37 3.99 -14.82 10.52
C PHE A 37 5.34 -14.26 10.96
N ALA A 38 6.06 -13.72 9.99
CA ALA A 38 7.18 -12.82 10.23
C ALA A 38 6.76 -11.38 9.86
N GLY A 39 7.16 -10.42 10.69
CA GLY A 39 6.94 -9.00 10.44
C GLY A 39 8.24 -8.33 10.03
N CYS A 40 8.19 -7.47 9.02
CA CYS A 40 9.33 -6.67 8.56
C CYS A 40 8.87 -5.23 8.30
N TRP A 41 9.83 -4.32 8.28
CA TRP A 41 9.62 -2.92 7.92
C TRP A 41 10.73 -2.47 6.96
N THR A 42 10.44 -1.45 6.16
CA THR A 42 11.32 -0.90 5.13
C THR A 42 11.22 0.61 5.19
N ASP A 43 12.35 1.31 5.30
CA ASP A 43 12.40 2.78 5.15
C ASP A 43 12.31 3.18 3.67
N GLU A 44 12.12 4.48 3.45
CA GLU A 44 12.02 5.03 2.10
C GLU A 44 13.30 4.83 1.28
N ASP A 45 14.49 4.94 1.89
CA ASP A 45 15.76 4.78 1.17
C ASP A 45 15.92 3.34 0.64
N THR A 46 15.61 2.35 1.48
CA THR A 46 15.62 0.94 1.08
C THR A 46 14.55 0.66 0.03
N CYS A 47 13.36 1.28 0.15
CA CYS A 47 12.30 1.18 -0.85
C CYS A 47 12.76 1.71 -2.21
N ARG A 48 13.27 2.95 -2.25
CA ARG A 48 13.82 3.60 -3.46
C ARG A 48 14.92 2.75 -4.10
N LYS A 49 15.86 2.28 -3.28
CA LYS A 49 16.95 1.41 -3.74
C LYS A 49 16.43 0.08 -4.30
N THR A 50 15.39 -0.50 -3.71
CA THR A 50 14.81 -1.76 -4.19
C THR A 50 14.16 -1.59 -5.56
N ILE A 51 13.45 -0.48 -5.79
CA ILE A 51 12.88 -0.16 -7.12
C ILE A 51 14.00 0.02 -8.14
N HIS A 52 14.98 0.86 -7.83
CA HIS A 52 16.13 1.15 -8.70
C HIS A 52 16.90 -0.12 -9.06
N ASP A 53 17.33 -0.90 -8.05
CA ASP A 53 18.16 -2.08 -8.27
C ASP A 53 17.40 -3.16 -9.07
N LEU A 54 16.09 -3.34 -8.85
CA LEU A 54 15.32 -4.31 -9.62
C LEU A 54 15.19 -3.87 -11.09
N PHE A 55 14.95 -2.59 -11.34
CA PHE A 55 14.86 -2.06 -12.69
C PHE A 55 16.22 -2.13 -13.41
N GLU A 56 17.31 -1.70 -12.77
CA GLU A 56 18.64 -1.74 -13.37
C GLU A 56 19.10 -3.17 -13.69
N ASN A 57 18.91 -4.11 -12.76
CA ASN A 57 19.43 -5.46 -12.91
C ASN A 57 18.53 -6.39 -13.74
N GLU A 58 17.21 -6.20 -13.68
CA GLU A 58 16.23 -7.13 -14.25
C GLU A 58 15.25 -6.47 -15.23
N HIS A 59 15.28 -5.14 -15.36
CA HIS A 59 14.35 -4.35 -16.18
C HIS A 59 12.87 -4.59 -15.80
N VAL A 60 12.62 -4.94 -14.53
CA VAL A 60 11.27 -5.09 -13.98
C VAL A 60 10.92 -3.83 -13.21
N LEU A 61 9.90 -3.12 -13.70
CA LEU A 61 9.38 -1.92 -13.06
C LEU A 61 8.29 -2.27 -12.03
N ILE A 62 8.45 -1.76 -10.82
CA ILE A 62 7.54 -2.04 -9.69
C ILE A 62 7.13 -0.75 -8.98
N ASP A 63 6.01 -0.82 -8.26
CA ASP A 63 5.54 0.26 -7.41
C ASP A 63 6.16 0.20 -6.00
N PRO A 64 6.04 1.27 -5.19
CA PRO A 64 6.56 1.28 -3.83
C PRO A 64 6.05 0.15 -2.92
N HIS A 65 4.79 -0.27 -3.07
CA HIS A 65 4.21 -1.33 -2.22
C HIS A 65 4.85 -2.70 -2.52
N THR A 66 5.07 -3.01 -3.79
CA THR A 66 5.80 -4.22 -4.20
C THR A 66 7.25 -4.17 -3.72
N ALA A 67 7.89 -3.01 -3.78
CA ALA A 67 9.27 -2.83 -3.32
C ALA A 67 9.43 -3.09 -1.81
N VAL A 68 8.48 -2.63 -0.99
CA VAL A 68 8.44 -2.97 0.45
C VAL A 68 8.37 -4.47 0.67
N ALA A 69 7.53 -5.20 -0.09
CA ALA A 69 7.42 -6.65 0.03
C ALA A 69 8.71 -7.39 -0.39
N LEU A 70 9.37 -6.94 -1.46
CA LEU A 70 10.65 -7.50 -1.90
C LEU A 70 11.79 -7.22 -0.90
N ALA A 71 11.85 -6.01 -0.35
CA ALA A 71 12.81 -5.67 0.69
C ALA A 71 12.58 -6.52 1.96
N ALA A 72 11.32 -6.68 2.36
CA ALA A 72 10.95 -7.55 3.48
C ALA A 72 11.34 -9.02 3.23
N LYS A 73 11.09 -9.56 2.03
CA LYS A 73 11.54 -10.91 1.65
C LYS A 73 13.06 -11.03 1.78
N LYS A 74 13.82 -10.11 1.19
CA LYS A 74 15.29 -10.14 1.23
C LYS A 74 15.82 -10.10 2.67
N LYS A 75 15.23 -9.26 3.52
CA LYS A 75 15.58 -9.18 4.94
C LYS A 75 15.25 -10.48 5.68
N TYR A 76 14.07 -11.05 5.44
CA TYR A 76 13.66 -12.33 6.03
C TYR A 76 14.63 -13.47 5.66
N GLU A 77 15.01 -13.57 4.38
CA GLU A 77 15.99 -14.58 3.92
C GLU A 77 17.35 -14.39 4.59
N GLN A 78 17.81 -13.15 4.76
CA GLN A 78 19.07 -12.83 5.43
C GLN A 78 19.07 -13.19 6.92
N GLU A 79 17.95 -12.95 7.60
CA GLU A 79 17.81 -13.18 9.05
C GLU A 79 17.58 -14.66 9.38
N THR A 80 16.90 -15.40 8.51
CA THR A 80 16.48 -16.79 8.79
C THR A 80 17.25 -17.85 8.01
N GLY A 81 17.86 -17.50 6.87
CA GLY A 81 18.44 -18.46 5.93
C GLY A 81 17.41 -19.30 5.19
N ASP A 82 16.11 -19.01 5.33
CA ASP A 82 15.06 -19.68 4.58
C ASP A 82 15.03 -19.16 3.14
N HIS A 83 15.23 -20.05 2.16
CA HIS A 83 15.22 -19.75 0.73
C HIS A 83 14.03 -20.37 0.00
N THR A 84 12.96 -20.69 0.73
CA THR A 84 11.74 -21.25 0.14
C THR A 84 11.19 -20.32 -0.95
N PRO A 85 10.86 -20.85 -2.15
CA PRO A 85 10.27 -20.06 -3.22
C PRO A 85 9.04 -19.28 -2.72
N SER A 86 9.07 -17.97 -2.91
CA SER A 86 8.09 -17.04 -2.35
C SER A 86 7.29 -16.36 -3.46
N VAL A 87 6.01 -16.09 -3.19
CA VAL A 87 5.16 -15.28 -4.07
C VAL A 87 5.02 -13.89 -3.46
N ILE A 88 5.37 -12.87 -4.24
CA ILE A 88 5.16 -11.46 -3.86
C ILE A 88 3.87 -10.97 -4.50
N LEU A 89 2.98 -10.42 -3.67
CA LEU A 89 1.77 -9.77 -4.15
C LEU A 89 2.12 -8.35 -4.61
N SER A 90 2.15 -8.14 -5.92
CA SER A 90 2.27 -6.79 -6.48
C SER A 90 0.90 -6.11 -6.46
N THR A 91 0.70 -5.21 -5.50
CA THR A 91 -0.64 -4.71 -5.14
C THR A 91 -1.08 -3.49 -5.95
N ALA A 92 -0.17 -2.84 -6.69
CA ALA A 92 -0.48 -1.70 -7.54
C ALA A 92 0.42 -1.65 -8.77
N SER A 93 -0.07 -0.98 -9.80
CA SER A 93 0.74 -0.61 -10.97
C SER A 93 1.75 0.49 -10.59
N PRO A 94 3.00 0.46 -11.10
CA PRO A 94 3.95 1.57 -10.93
C PRO A 94 3.39 2.90 -11.47
N TYR A 95 2.48 2.86 -12.44
CA TYR A 95 1.84 4.05 -13.01
C TYR A 95 0.84 4.75 -12.07
N LYS A 96 0.57 4.21 -10.89
CA LYS A 96 -0.14 4.95 -9.83
C LYS A 96 0.78 5.89 -9.02
N PHE A 97 2.10 5.75 -9.19
CA PHE A 97 3.14 6.44 -8.42
C PHE A 97 4.23 6.93 -9.37
N THR A 98 3.82 7.54 -10.49
CA THR A 98 4.69 7.88 -11.62
C THR A 98 5.85 8.77 -11.22
N HIS A 99 5.59 9.77 -10.39
CA HIS A 99 6.60 10.68 -9.86
C HIS A 99 7.65 9.94 -9.02
N ASP A 100 7.20 9.21 -7.98
CA ASP A 100 8.09 8.48 -7.07
C ASP A 100 8.94 7.44 -7.81
N VAL A 101 8.31 6.66 -8.69
CA VAL A 101 8.98 5.59 -9.42
C VAL A 101 9.98 6.17 -10.43
N LEU A 102 9.63 7.25 -11.13
CA LEU A 102 10.54 7.94 -12.04
C LEU A 102 11.75 8.51 -11.30
N ALA A 103 11.53 9.13 -10.13
CA ALA A 103 12.62 9.62 -9.29
C ALA A 103 13.57 8.48 -8.86
N CYS A 104 13.04 7.29 -8.58
CA CYS A 104 13.85 6.13 -8.23
C CYS A 104 14.75 5.64 -9.38
N ILE A 105 14.23 5.56 -10.60
CA ILE A 105 14.95 4.92 -11.72
C ILE A 105 15.74 5.91 -12.60
N ALA A 106 15.37 7.18 -12.61
CA ALA A 106 15.97 8.20 -13.47
C ALA A 106 16.58 9.37 -12.69
N GLY A 107 16.28 9.49 -11.39
CA GLY A 107 16.66 10.67 -10.60
C GLY A 107 15.95 11.96 -11.05
N GLU A 108 14.84 11.83 -11.78
CA GLU A 108 14.08 12.94 -12.33
C GLU A 108 12.89 13.27 -11.42
N ASP A 109 12.76 14.55 -11.04
CA ASP A 109 11.64 15.09 -10.28
C ASP A 109 10.68 15.81 -11.24
N MET A 110 9.57 15.14 -11.60
CA MET A 110 8.56 15.65 -12.53
C MET A 110 7.19 15.76 -11.85
N ALA A 111 6.79 16.98 -11.51
CA ALA A 111 5.53 17.24 -10.79
C ALA A 111 4.24 16.98 -11.61
N ASP A 112 4.31 16.91 -12.94
CA ASP A 112 3.17 16.55 -13.78
C ASP A 112 3.11 15.02 -13.92
N ASP A 113 2.11 14.40 -13.29
CA ASP A 113 1.94 12.94 -13.28
C ASP A 113 1.79 12.35 -14.69
N PHE A 114 1.13 13.04 -15.62
CA PHE A 114 0.96 12.53 -16.98
C PHE A 114 2.25 12.66 -17.80
N ALA A 115 3.02 13.73 -17.59
CA ALA A 115 4.34 13.84 -18.21
C ALA A 115 5.32 12.80 -17.63
N ALA A 116 5.29 12.57 -16.31
CA ALA A 116 6.07 11.53 -15.65
C ALA A 116 5.67 10.13 -16.14
N MET A 117 4.38 9.89 -16.36
CA MET A 117 3.83 8.67 -16.95
C MET A 117 4.43 8.37 -18.32
N GLU A 118 4.43 9.34 -19.24
CA GLU A 118 5.02 9.20 -20.57
C GLU A 118 6.54 9.00 -20.50
N ARG A 119 7.23 9.73 -19.62
CA ARG A 119 8.67 9.58 -19.40
C ARG A 119 9.02 8.18 -18.90
N LEU A 120 8.26 7.68 -17.93
CA LEU A 120 8.41 6.34 -17.36
C LEU A 120 8.15 5.25 -18.41
N HIS A 121 7.16 5.45 -19.29
CA HIS A 121 6.92 4.56 -20.42
C HIS A 121 8.09 4.54 -21.40
N ALA A 122 8.62 5.71 -21.75
CA ALA A 122 9.75 5.82 -22.66
C ALA A 122 11.03 5.13 -22.14
N LEU A 123 11.25 5.15 -20.82
CA LEU A 123 12.40 4.50 -20.17
C LEU A 123 12.21 2.99 -20.01
N SER A 124 11.02 2.57 -19.56
CA SER A 124 10.76 1.17 -19.15
C SER A 124 10.19 0.28 -20.26
N GLY A 125 9.55 0.86 -21.27
CA GLY A 125 8.76 0.13 -22.27
C GLY A 125 7.48 -0.51 -21.73
N VAL A 126 7.20 -0.42 -20.43
CA VAL A 126 5.99 -1.00 -19.81
C VAL A 126 4.77 -0.23 -20.30
N LYS A 127 3.73 -0.93 -20.78
CA LYS A 127 2.53 -0.29 -21.30
C LYS A 127 1.80 0.52 -20.23
N ILE A 128 1.46 1.77 -20.54
CA ILE A 128 0.60 2.60 -19.69
C ILE A 128 -0.82 1.98 -19.62
N PRO A 129 -1.39 1.78 -18.41
CA PRO A 129 -2.76 1.32 -18.27
C PRO A 129 -3.75 2.30 -18.92
N PRO A 130 -4.63 1.86 -19.84
CA PRO A 130 -5.56 2.74 -20.54
C PRO A 130 -6.49 3.54 -19.61
N SER A 131 -6.87 2.94 -18.48
CA SER A 131 -7.71 3.60 -17.48
C SER A 131 -7.02 4.78 -16.79
N LEU A 132 -5.69 4.75 -16.65
CA LEU A 132 -4.92 5.85 -16.07
C LEU A 132 -4.63 6.91 -17.13
N ALA A 133 -4.25 6.50 -18.34
CA ALA A 133 -4.02 7.43 -19.45
C ALA A 133 -5.25 8.31 -19.74
N ALA A 134 -6.44 7.70 -19.72
CA ALA A 134 -7.69 8.41 -19.99
C ALA A 134 -8.02 9.50 -18.98
N LEU A 135 -7.48 9.45 -17.75
CA LEU A 135 -7.78 10.45 -16.71
C LEU A 135 -7.35 11.86 -17.10
N LYS A 136 -6.36 12.00 -17.99
CA LYS A 136 -5.87 13.29 -18.48
C LYS A 136 -6.95 14.16 -19.12
N ASP A 137 -7.87 13.51 -19.81
CA ASP A 137 -8.90 14.15 -20.62
C ASP A 137 -10.30 14.06 -19.99
N MET A 138 -10.41 13.47 -18.79
CA MET A 138 -11.68 13.32 -18.09
C MET A 138 -12.01 14.55 -17.25
N ASP A 139 -13.27 14.99 -17.31
CA ASP A 139 -13.78 16.04 -16.43
C ASP A 139 -13.75 15.59 -14.96
N VAL A 140 -13.34 16.52 -14.07
CA VAL A 140 -13.37 16.29 -12.63
C VAL A 140 -14.83 16.14 -12.17
N ARG A 141 -15.21 14.92 -11.79
CA ARG A 141 -16.59 14.59 -11.39
C ARG A 141 -17.02 15.17 -10.04
N PHE A 142 -16.09 15.26 -9.09
CA PHE A 142 -16.39 15.69 -7.72
C PHE A 142 -15.54 16.91 -7.36
N THR A 143 -16.20 18.05 -7.15
CA THR A 143 -15.55 19.33 -6.82
C THR A 143 -15.88 19.83 -5.41
N ARG A 144 -16.72 19.10 -4.67
CA ARG A 144 -17.13 19.46 -3.32
C ARG A 144 -16.00 19.18 -2.32
N SER A 145 -15.57 20.22 -1.61
CA SER A 145 -14.82 20.12 -0.35
C SER A 145 -15.77 20.36 0.83
N ILE A 146 -15.39 19.83 2.00
CA ILE A 146 -16.09 20.07 3.28
C ILE A 146 -15.04 20.29 4.36
N GLU A 147 -15.40 21.02 5.41
CA GLU A 147 -14.55 21.15 6.59
C GLU A 147 -14.51 19.84 7.38
N ILE A 148 -13.40 19.60 8.09
CA ILE A 148 -13.20 18.36 8.85
C ILE A 148 -14.31 18.15 9.90
N GLU A 149 -14.74 19.24 10.54
CA GLU A 149 -15.79 19.25 11.57
C GLU A 149 -17.14 18.73 11.05
N ASP A 150 -17.41 18.94 9.75
CA ASP A 150 -18.66 18.54 9.10
C ASP A 150 -18.64 17.09 8.58
N GLY A 151 -17.47 16.44 8.59
CA GLY A 151 -17.23 15.15 7.92
C GLY A 151 -18.25 14.08 8.28
N MET A 152 -18.52 13.87 9.58
CA MET A 152 -19.46 12.85 10.04
C MET A 152 -20.90 13.13 9.59
N GLN A 153 -21.34 14.39 9.70
CA GLN A 153 -22.70 14.78 9.33
C GLN A 153 -22.92 14.61 7.82
N VAL A 154 -21.95 15.07 7.01
CA VAL A 154 -22.03 14.95 5.55
C VAL A 154 -22.04 13.49 5.11
N ILE A 155 -21.19 12.64 5.69
CA ILE A 155 -21.19 11.21 5.39
C ILE A 155 -22.55 10.59 5.73
N ALA A 156 -23.09 10.88 6.93
CA ALA A 156 -24.38 10.35 7.35
C ALA A 156 -25.51 10.74 6.40
N ASP A 157 -25.54 11.99 5.94
CA ASP A 157 -26.57 12.47 5.02
C ASP A 157 -26.40 11.86 3.61
N ARG A 158 -25.17 11.72 3.11
CA ARG A 158 -24.93 11.02 1.83
C ARG A 158 -25.29 9.54 1.89
N MET A 159 -25.07 8.87 3.02
CA MET A 159 -25.48 7.47 3.19
C MET A 159 -27.01 7.33 3.14
N LYS A 160 -27.78 8.27 3.71
CA LYS A 160 -29.26 8.28 3.60
C LYS A 160 -29.70 8.50 2.16
N GLU A 161 -29.09 9.45 1.46
CA GLU A 161 -29.42 9.75 0.07
C GLU A 161 -29.17 8.54 -0.83
N VAL A 162 -28.02 7.87 -0.71
CA VAL A 162 -27.68 6.67 -1.51
C VAL A 162 -28.54 5.47 -1.12
N GLY A 163 -28.85 5.30 0.17
CA GLY A 163 -29.72 4.23 0.66
C GLY A 163 -31.17 4.33 0.17
N ASN A 164 -31.65 5.54 -0.13
CA ASN A 164 -33.01 5.78 -0.60
C ASN A 164 -33.16 5.74 -2.14
N VAL A 165 -32.11 5.41 -2.90
CA VAL A 165 -32.17 5.32 -4.39
C VAL A 165 -32.76 3.97 -4.88
N HIS A 166 -33.31 3.15 -3.98
CA HIS A 166 -33.88 1.83 -4.29
C HIS A 166 -35.40 1.69 -4.08
N ASP A 167 -36.14 2.81 -3.92
CA ASP A 167 -37.61 2.84 -3.96
C ASP A 167 -38.15 3.46 -5.26
#